data_AF-A0A517MEB2-F1
#
_entry.id   AF-A0A517MEB2-F1
#
_cell.length_a   1.000
_cell.length_b   1.000
_cell.length_c   1.000
_cell.angle_alpha   90.00
_cell.angle_beta   90.00
_cell.angle_gamma   90.00
#
_symmetry.space_group_name_H-M   'P 1'
#
loop_
_entity.id
_entity.type
_entity.pdbx_description
1 polymer ?
#
loop_
_entity_poly.entity_id
_entity_poly.type
_entity_poly.pdbx_seq_one_letter_code
_entity_poly.pdbx_strand_id
1 'polypeptide(L)'
;MTFRTSFLEWSLEQFPELSLDFDGESAKTRLHFAFVAFRKHTQAAIDHHDQTRLLEFFEMADRVLNCGYPDMRSLFHVVYVEDLHFHDERTLRSWALQLLTPALRHERARSISRLPGNST
;
A
#
# COMPACT_ATOMS: atom_id res chain seq x y z
N MET A 1 -10.98 -9.32 17.77
CA MET A 1 -9.64 -8.76 17.44
C MET A 1 -9.81 -7.47 16.67
N THR A 2 -8.89 -6.51 16.80
CA THR A 2 -8.92 -5.27 16.00
C THR A 2 -8.36 -5.53 14.61
N PHE A 3 -8.85 -4.81 13.59
CA PHE A 3 -8.33 -4.92 12.23
C PHE A 3 -6.81 -4.68 12.16
N ARG A 4 -6.28 -3.76 12.98
CA ARG A 4 -4.84 -3.52 13.11
C ARG A 4 -4.08 -4.80 13.48
N THR A 5 -4.57 -5.56 14.46
CA THR A 5 -3.94 -6.83 14.87
C THR A 5 -3.96 -7.83 13.73
N SER A 6 -5.11 -8.02 13.09
CA SER A 6 -5.26 -8.96 11.97
C SER A 6 -4.40 -8.56 10.76
N PHE A 7 -4.22 -7.27 10.50
CA PHE A 7 -3.33 -6.79 9.44
C PHE A 7 -1.85 -7.07 9.76
N LEU A 8 -1.41 -6.89 11.01
CA LEU A 8 -0.04 -7.20 11.42
C LEU A 8 0.25 -8.70 11.36
N GLU A 9 -0.71 -9.53 11.78
CA GLU A 9 -0.63 -11.00 11.66
C GLU A 9 -0.53 -11.42 10.19
N TRP A 10 -1.44 -10.93 9.35
CA TRP A 10 -1.39 -11.15 7.91
C TRP A 10 -0.07 -10.68 7.29
N SER A 11 0.47 -9.55 7.74
CA SER A 11 1.74 -9.03 7.24
C SER A 11 2.92 -9.93 7.59
N LEU A 12 2.94 -10.56 8.77
CA LEU A 12 3.98 -11.54 9.14
C LEU A 12 3.86 -12.83 8.35
N GLU A 13 2.64 -13.27 8.03
CA GLU A 13 2.41 -14.43 7.17
C GLU A 13 2.88 -14.19 5.74
N GLN A 14 2.62 -12.99 5.19
CA GLN A 14 3.01 -12.64 3.82
C GLN A 14 4.47 -12.19 3.69
N PHE A 15 5.02 -11.59 4.74
CA PHE A 15 6.36 -10.98 4.77
C PHE A 15 7.10 -11.43 6.04
N PRO A 16 7.59 -12.70 6.08
CA PRO A 16 8.23 -13.26 7.27
C PRO A 16 9.45 -12.47 7.77
N GLU A 17 10.10 -11.69 6.88
CA GLU A 17 11.20 -10.80 7.21
C GLU A 17 10.84 -9.73 8.27
N LEU A 18 9.56 -9.36 8.37
CA LEU A 18 9.08 -8.38 9.35
C LEU A 18 9.21 -8.85 10.80
N SER A 19 9.41 -10.16 11.03
CA SER A 19 9.58 -10.71 12.39
C SER A 19 10.74 -10.05 13.15
N LEU A 20 11.83 -9.75 12.45
CA LEU A 20 13.00 -9.05 13.02
C LEU A 20 12.69 -7.58 13.29
N ASP A 21 11.98 -6.93 12.36
CA ASP A 21 11.61 -5.52 12.46
C ASP A 21 10.54 -5.27 13.54
N PHE A 22 9.81 -6.30 13.96
CA PHE A 22 8.76 -6.17 14.97
C PHE A 22 9.26 -6.33 16.40
N ASP A 23 10.43 -6.96 16.60
CA ASP A 23 10.94 -7.25 17.93
C ASP A 23 11.26 -5.97 18.71
N GLY A 24 10.84 -5.90 19.97
CA GLY A 24 10.99 -4.70 20.83
C GLY A 24 10.20 -3.45 20.40
N GLU A 25 9.54 -3.47 19.24
CA GLU A 25 8.96 -2.26 18.65
C GLU A 25 7.53 -1.93 19.10
N SER A 26 7.20 -0.64 19.02
CA SER A 26 5.85 -0.15 19.32
C SER A 26 4.84 -0.61 18.27
N ALA A 27 3.56 -0.71 18.64
CA ALA A 27 2.49 -1.06 17.69
C ALA A 27 2.39 -0.09 16.49
N LYS A 28 2.75 1.18 16.68
CA LYS A 28 2.79 2.18 15.60
C LYS A 28 3.97 1.92 14.66
N THR A 29 5.15 1.62 15.19
CA THR A 29 6.34 1.31 14.39
C THR A 29 6.12 0.03 13.56
N ARG A 30 5.57 -1.02 14.18
CA ARG A 30 5.23 -2.27 13.48
C ARG A 30 4.27 -2.05 12.31
N LEU A 31 3.28 -1.18 12.50
CA LEU A 31 2.33 -0.83 11.44
C LEU A 31 3.02 -0.10 10.28
N HIS A 32 3.93 0.82 10.59
CA HIS A 32 4.73 1.49 9.56
C HIS A 32 5.59 0.48 8.78
N PHE A 33 6.31 -0.42 9.45
CA PHE A 33 7.11 -1.45 8.78
C PHE A 33 6.25 -2.38 7.91
N ALA A 34 5.10 -2.81 8.41
CA ALA A 34 4.15 -3.60 7.64
C ALA A 34 3.69 -2.89 6.36
N PHE A 35 3.36 -1.59 6.43
CA PHE A 35 2.99 -0.81 5.24
C PHE A 35 4.13 -0.60 4.27
N VAL A 36 5.35 -0.39 4.77
CA VAL A 36 6.54 -0.29 3.91
C VAL A 36 6.79 -1.60 3.16
N ALA A 37 6.73 -2.75 3.85
CA ALA A 37 6.86 -4.05 3.21
C ALA A 37 5.75 -4.28 2.18
N PHE A 38 4.50 -4.03 2.57
CA PHE A 38 3.34 -4.18 1.70
C PHE A 38 3.45 -3.33 0.42
N ARG A 39 3.92 -2.08 0.52
CA ARG A 39 4.20 -1.23 -0.65
C ARG A 39 5.30 -1.84 -1.53
N LYS A 40 6.44 -2.24 -0.95
CA LYS A 40 7.58 -2.81 -1.70
C LYS A 40 7.16 -4.05 -2.48
N HIS A 41 6.41 -4.95 -1.85
CA HIS A 41 5.90 -6.16 -2.50
C HIS A 41 4.85 -5.85 -3.56
N THR A 42 3.98 -4.85 -3.34
CA THR A 42 3.07 -4.37 -4.39
C THR A 42 3.83 -3.81 -5.59
N GLN A 43 4.85 -2.98 -5.35
CA GLN A 43 5.67 -2.42 -6.43
C GLN A 43 6.40 -3.52 -7.20
N ALA A 44 6.91 -4.55 -6.50
CA ALA A 44 7.53 -5.70 -7.15
C ALA A 44 6.53 -6.48 -8.02
N ALA A 45 5.28 -6.65 -7.57
CA ALA A 45 4.23 -7.28 -8.40
C ALA A 45 3.92 -6.44 -9.66
N ILE A 46 3.89 -5.11 -9.54
CA ILE A 46 3.75 -4.19 -10.68
C ILE A 46 4.91 -4.37 -11.66
N ASP A 47 6.14 -4.33 -11.14
CA ASP A 47 7.35 -4.36 -11.96
C ASP A 47 7.53 -5.70 -12.69
N HIS A 48 7.13 -6.81 -12.05
CA HIS A 48 7.20 -8.16 -12.63
C HIS A 48 5.96 -8.58 -13.42
N HIS A 49 4.96 -7.70 -13.61
CA HIS A 49 3.71 -8.03 -14.30
C HIS A 49 2.93 -9.19 -13.65
N ASP A 50 3.04 -9.34 -12.33
CA ASP A 50 2.30 -10.35 -11.56
C ASP A 50 0.89 -9.84 -11.24
N GLN A 51 -0.01 -10.01 -12.20
CA GLN A 51 -1.39 -9.56 -12.09
C GLN A 51 -2.15 -10.23 -10.94
N THR A 52 -1.95 -11.53 -10.73
CA THR A 52 -2.67 -12.28 -9.68
C THR A 52 -2.30 -11.74 -8.31
N ARG A 53 -1.00 -11.58 -8.03
CA ARG A 53 -0.53 -11.07 -6.76
C ARG A 53 -0.91 -9.60 -6.55
N LEU A 54 -0.89 -8.81 -7.62
CA LEU A 54 -1.29 -7.41 -7.56
C LEU A 54 -2.77 -7.23 -7.18
N LEU A 55 -3.65 -8.08 -7.70
CA LEU A 55 -5.07 -8.07 -7.34
C LEU A 55 -5.29 -8.39 -5.86
N GLU A 56 -4.60 -9.40 -5.31
CA GLU A 56 -4.66 -9.71 -3.88
C GLU A 56 -4.23 -8.53 -3.01
N PHE A 57 -3.16 -7.84 -3.41
CA PHE A 57 -2.69 -6.65 -2.70
C PHE A 57 -3.68 -5.50 -2.81
N PHE A 58 -4.28 -5.24 -3.97
CA PHE A 58 -5.28 -4.18 -4.09
C PHE A 58 -6.55 -4.47 -3.28
N GLU A 59 -6.99 -5.72 -3.18
CA GLU A 59 -8.09 -6.10 -2.30
C GLU A 59 -7.75 -5.89 -0.81
N MET A 60 -6.53 -6.22 -0.38
CA MET A 60 -6.10 -5.94 0.99
C MET A 60 -6.01 -4.42 1.25
N ALA A 61 -5.50 -3.65 0.29
CA ALA A 61 -5.44 -2.19 0.39
C ALA A 61 -6.83 -1.58 0.56
N ASP A 62 -7.86 -2.09 -0.14
CA ASP A 62 -9.24 -1.68 0.06
C ASP A 62 -9.74 -1.93 1.48
N ARG A 63 -9.38 -3.08 2.08
CA ARG A 63 -9.72 -3.37 3.48
C ARG A 63 -9.07 -2.37 4.43
N VAL A 64 -7.81 -1.98 4.17
CA VAL A 64 -7.12 -0.97 4.97
C VAL A 64 -7.76 0.42 4.81
N LEU A 65 -8.13 0.82 3.60
CA LEU A 65 -8.78 2.11 3.34
C LEU A 65 -10.18 2.24 3.96
N ASN A 66 -10.91 1.12 4.02
CA ASN A 66 -12.22 1.04 4.64
C ASN A 66 -12.17 0.72 6.15
N CYS A 67 -10.98 0.57 6.73
CA CYS A 67 -10.89 0.30 8.16
C CYS A 67 -11.35 1.52 8.97
N GLY A 68 -12.05 1.26 10.08
CA GLY A 68 -12.58 2.32 10.96
C GLY A 68 -11.53 3.06 11.79
N TYR A 69 -10.25 3.03 11.41
CA TYR A 69 -9.13 3.61 12.17
C TYR A 69 -8.46 4.74 11.36
N PRO A 70 -8.83 6.01 11.60
CA PRO A 70 -8.34 7.15 10.81
C PRO A 70 -6.82 7.28 10.76
N ASP A 71 -6.13 6.98 11.87
CA ASP A 71 -4.66 7.06 11.94
C ASP A 71 -3.99 6.01 11.04
N MET A 72 -4.55 4.80 11.02
CA MET A 72 -4.06 3.71 10.17
C MET A 72 -4.28 4.05 8.71
N ARG A 73 -5.46 4.55 8.35
CA ARG A 73 -5.77 5.01 6.99
C ARG A 73 -4.87 6.16 6.55
N SER A 74 -4.64 7.14 7.43
CA SER A 74 -3.80 8.30 7.11
C SER A 74 -2.34 7.90 6.88
N LEU A 75 -1.80 7.04 7.75
CA LEU A 75 -0.45 6.49 7.58
C LEU A 75 -0.35 5.65 6.30
N PHE A 76 -1.35 4.81 6.03
CA PHE A 76 -1.40 3.99 4.82
C PHE A 76 -1.44 4.84 3.56
N HIS A 77 -2.21 5.93 3.55
CA HIS A 77 -2.28 6.83 2.40
C HIS A 77 -0.89 7.36 2.02
N VAL A 78 -0.15 7.87 3.00
CA VAL A 78 1.20 8.42 2.78
C VAL A 78 2.20 7.33 2.39
N VAL A 79 2.23 6.21 3.12
CA VAL A 79 3.25 5.16 2.93
C VAL A 79 2.97 4.30 1.69
N TYR A 80 1.72 4.17 1.26
CA TYR A 80 1.34 3.25 0.17
C TYR A 80 0.77 3.96 -1.05
N VAL A 81 -0.27 4.78 -0.89
CA VAL A 81 -1.00 5.35 -2.03
C VAL A 81 -0.15 6.38 -2.77
N GLU A 82 0.53 7.25 -2.05
CA GLU A 82 1.37 8.32 -2.63
C GLU A 82 2.68 7.77 -3.21
N ASP A 83 3.23 6.73 -2.60
CA ASP A 83 4.60 6.23 -2.87
C ASP A 83 4.63 5.02 -3.84
N LEU A 84 3.47 4.65 -4.42
CA LEU A 84 3.38 3.65 -5.49
C LEU A 84 3.58 4.27 -6.87
N HIS A 85 4.48 3.67 -7.66
CA HIS A 85 4.87 4.17 -8.96
C HIS A 85 4.15 3.42 -10.09
N PHE A 86 3.52 4.19 -10.97
CA PHE A 86 2.79 3.69 -12.15
C PHE A 86 3.23 4.33 -13.45
N HIS A 87 4.19 5.25 -13.40
CA HIS A 87 4.73 5.90 -14.59
C HIS A 87 5.68 4.93 -15.30
N ASP A 88 5.59 4.92 -16.63
CA ASP A 88 6.44 4.10 -17.47
C ASP A 88 7.80 4.79 -17.63
N GLU A 89 8.86 4.06 -17.32
CA GLU A 89 10.24 4.48 -17.59
C GLU A 89 10.98 3.33 -18.28
N ARG A 90 12.01 2.78 -17.63
CA ARG A 90 12.67 1.54 -18.05
C ARG A 90 11.80 0.30 -17.86
N THR A 91 10.84 0.38 -16.94
CA THR A 91 9.83 -0.67 -16.67
C THR A 91 8.45 -0.10 -16.98
N LEU A 92 7.63 -0.87 -17.70
CA LEU A 92 6.24 -0.54 -17.97
C LEU A 92 5.39 -0.89 -16.74
N ARG A 93 4.73 0.10 -16.16
CA ARG A 93 3.95 0.03 -14.91
C ARG A 93 2.53 0.54 -15.07
N SER A 94 2.24 1.28 -16.15
CA SER A 94 0.93 1.87 -16.41
C SER A 94 -0.19 0.83 -16.56
N TRP A 95 0.16 -0.43 -16.91
CA TRP A 95 -0.78 -1.56 -16.94
C TRP A 95 -1.51 -1.74 -15.60
N ALA A 96 -0.82 -1.53 -14.48
CA ALA A 96 -1.37 -1.72 -13.14
C ALA A 96 -2.50 -0.71 -12.82
N LEU A 97 -2.56 0.42 -13.53
CA LEU A 97 -3.64 1.41 -13.38
C LEU A 97 -5.02 0.83 -13.64
N GLN A 98 -5.10 -0.10 -14.59
CA GLN A 98 -6.36 -0.71 -15.00
C GLN A 98 -6.94 -1.64 -13.92
N LEU A 99 -6.06 -2.15 -13.04
CA LEU A 99 -6.42 -3.08 -11.98
C LEU A 99 -6.77 -2.39 -10.66
N LEU A 100 -6.54 -1.08 -10.56
CA LEU A 100 -6.90 -0.33 -9.35
C LEU A 100 -8.39 -0.45 -9.07
N THR A 101 -8.70 -0.80 -7.82
CA THR A 101 -10.06 -0.80 -7.30
C THR A 101 -10.65 0.61 -7.32
N PRO A 102 -11.99 0.75 -7.25
CA PRO A 102 -12.62 2.06 -7.15
C PRO A 102 -12.13 2.89 -5.96
N ALA A 103 -11.92 2.25 -4.80
CA ALA A 103 -11.46 2.95 -3.60
C ALA A 103 -10.02 3.46 -3.75
N LEU A 104 -9.10 2.64 -4.27
CA LEU A 104 -7.73 3.07 -4.54
C LEU A 104 -7.65 4.16 -5.61
N ARG A 105 -8.44 4.05 -6.69
CA ARG A 105 -8.54 5.12 -7.70
C ARG A 105 -8.96 6.44 -7.07
N HIS A 106 -9.97 6.41 -6.21
CA HIS A 106 -10.48 7.60 -5.52
C HIS A 106 -9.46 8.20 -4.56
N GLU A 107 -8.79 7.38 -3.75
CA GLU A 107 -7.71 7.85 -2.87
C GLU A 107 -6.58 8.49 -3.66
N ARG A 108 -6.12 7.84 -4.71
CA ARG A 108 -5.01 8.34 -5.52
C ARG A 108 -5.35 9.61 -6.27
N ALA A 109 -6.56 9.73 -6.82
CA ALA A 109 -7.01 10.97 -7.46
C ALA A 109 -7.00 12.16 -6.48
N ARG A 110 -7.32 11.91 -5.20
CA ARG A 110 -7.23 12.93 -4.15
C ARG A 110 -5.79 13.37 -3.87
N SER A 111 -4.82 12.46 -3.93
CA SER A 111 -3.39 12.80 -3.77
C SER A 111 -2.86 13.60 -4.96
N ILE A 112 -3.16 13.17 -6.19
CA ILE A 112 -2.71 13.85 -7.41
C ILE A 112 -3.30 15.27 -7.51
N SER A 113 -4.58 15.45 -7.13
CA SER A 113 -5.24 16.76 -7.17
C SER A 113 -4.70 17.75 -6.12
N ARG A 114 -3.91 17.28 -5.14
CA ARG A 114 -3.25 18.12 -4.13
C ARG A 114 -1.83 18.53 -4.51
N LEU A 115 -1.30 18.02 -5.63
CA LEU A 115 -0.08 18.58 -6.21
C LEU A 115 -0.42 19.98 -6.71
N PRO A 116 0.30 21.05 -6.28
CA PRO A 116 0.16 22.34 -6.92
C PRO A 116 0.50 22.12 -8.39
N GLY A 117 -0.50 22.32 -9.26
CA GLY A 117 -0.27 22.28 -10.69
C GLY A 117 0.91 23.18 -10.99
N ASN A 118 1.94 22.63 -11.64
CA ASN A 118 2.93 23.45 -12.32
C ASN A 118 2.17 24.32 -13.31
N SER A 119 1.85 25.52 -12.85
CA SER A 119 1.52 26.65 -13.70
C SER A 119 2.85 27.05 -14.33
N THR A 120 3.06 26.61 -15.57
CA THR A 120 3.74 27.30 -16.68
C THR A 120 3.95 26.31 -17.81
#